data_AF-A0A2V9PFB7-F1
#
_entry.id   AF-A0A2V9PFB7-F1
#
_cell.length_a   1.000
_cell.length_b   1.000
_cell.length_c   1.000
_cell.angle_alpha   90.00
_cell.angle_beta   90.00
_cell.angle_gamma   90.00
#
_symmetry.space_group_name_H-M   'P 1'
#
loop_
_entity.id
_entity.type
_entity.pdbx_description
1 polymer ?
#
loop_
_entity_poly.entity_id
_entity_poly.type
_entity_poly.pdbx_seq_one_letter_code
_entity_poly.pdbx_strand_id
1 'polypeptide(L)'
;MRKRIFLKLLFLIVVVVGVSTAALDLLVRRSWEASLLSQLHQGLQDKVQMFAARADREAGTIPFQQLVSEIGKAARARATIIDRSGKVLADSEAQAEAMENHATRPEFIAAFSGKTGSDTRTSHTLGIQFSYVAAPTS
;
A
#
# COMPACT_ATOMS: atom_id res chain seq x y z
N MET A 1 39.25 35.63 -31.82
CA MET A 1 37.94 35.11 -32.30
C MET A 1 37.70 33.64 -31.95
N ARG A 2 38.64 32.71 -32.20
CA ARG A 2 38.51 31.27 -31.89
C ARG A 2 38.14 30.94 -30.42
N LYS A 3 38.76 31.59 -29.43
CA LYS A 3 38.47 31.37 -27.99
C LYS A 3 37.02 31.71 -27.58
N ARG A 4 36.42 32.76 -28.15
CA ARG A 4 35.03 33.16 -27.85
C ARG A 4 34.02 32.16 -28.42
N ILE A 5 34.27 31.64 -29.61
CA ILE A 5 33.43 30.61 -30.24
C ILE A 5 33.55 29.30 -29.47
N PHE A 6 34.77 28.90 -29.10
CA PHE A 6 35.01 27.72 -28.27
C PHE A 6 34.25 27.77 -26.94
N LEU A 7 34.31 28.90 -26.20
CA LEU A 7 33.61 29.05 -24.93
C LEU A 7 32.08 29.00 -25.10
N LYS A 8 31.53 29.57 -26.17
CA LYS A 8 30.08 29.49 -26.46
C LYS A 8 29.64 28.05 -26.76
N LEU A 9 30.43 27.30 -27.54
CA LEU A 9 30.16 25.90 -27.85
C LEU A 9 30.29 25.03 -26.58
N LEU A 10 31.34 25.25 -25.77
CA LEU A 10 31.52 24.56 -24.49
C LEU A 10 30.34 24.83 -23.55
N PHE A 11 29.93 26.09 -23.43
CA PHE A 11 28.77 26.46 -22.62
C PHE A 11 27.49 25.79 -23.12
N LEU A 12 27.24 25.78 -24.44
CA LEU A 12 26.09 25.09 -25.01
C LEU A 12 26.10 23.59 -24.70
N ILE A 13 27.26 22.92 -24.81
CA ILE A 13 27.39 21.50 -24.47
C ILE A 13 27.08 21.28 -22.99
N VAL A 14 27.62 22.10 -22.09
CA VAL A 14 27.35 22.00 -20.65
C VAL A 14 25.87 22.20 -20.34
N VAL A 15 25.21 23.17 -20.98
CA VAL A 15 23.76 23.39 -20.82
C VAL A 15 22.97 22.19 -21.30
N VAL A 16 23.27 21.67 -22.49
CA VAL A 16 22.57 20.49 -23.05
C VAL A 16 22.76 19.29 -22.13
N VAL A 17 23.99 19.00 -21.70
CA VAL A 17 24.28 17.91 -20.76
C VAL A 17 23.52 18.10 -19.45
N GLY A 18 23.56 19.30 -18.87
CA GLY A 18 22.85 19.61 -17.62
C GLY A 18 21.34 19.42 -17.72
N VAL A 19 20.72 19.90 -18.81
CA VAL A 19 19.29 19.72 -19.06
C VAL A 19 18.94 18.25 -19.27
N SER A 20 19.74 17.51 -20.05
CA SER A 20 19.54 16.08 -20.26
C SER A 20 19.66 15.28 -18.96
N THR A 21 20.67 15.58 -18.12
CA THR A 21 20.84 14.93 -16.81
C THR A 21 19.68 15.23 -15.87
N ALA A 22 19.24 16.49 -15.79
CA ALA A 22 18.09 16.86 -14.96
C ALA A 22 16.79 16.20 -15.42
N ALA A 23 16.55 16.14 -16.73
CA ALA A 23 15.40 15.43 -17.29
C ALA A 23 15.44 13.94 -16.97
N LEU A 24 16.60 13.29 -17.12
CA LEU A 24 16.76 11.88 -16.79
C LEU A 24 16.53 11.62 -15.30
N ASP A 25 17.12 12.42 -14.41
CA ASP A 25 16.96 12.31 -12.96
C ASP A 25 15.49 12.42 -12.53
N LEU A 26 14.75 13.40 -13.07
CA LEU A 26 13.32 13.56 -12.78
C LEU A 26 12.48 12.37 -13.25
N LEU A 27 12.76 11.83 -14.45
CA LEU A 27 12.05 10.67 -14.98
C LEU A 27 12.34 9.41 -14.15
N VAL A 28 13.62 9.18 -13.81
CA VAL A 28 14.04 8.03 -13.01
C VAL A 28 13.41 8.07 -11.63
N ARG A 29 13.46 9.21 -10.92
CA ARG A 29 12.82 9.37 -9.60
C ARG A 29 11.33 9.04 -9.64
N ARG A 30 10.60 9.61 -10.60
CA ARG A 30 9.15 9.33 -10.75
C ARG A 30 8.87 7.85 -11.02
N SER A 31 9.70 7.22 -11.85
CA SER A 31 9.55 5.79 -12.15
C SER A 31 9.86 4.89 -10.94
N TRP A 32 10.85 5.26 -10.13
CA TRP A 32 11.20 4.53 -8.92
C TRP A 32 10.13 4.66 -7.84
N GLU A 33 9.60 5.85 -7.60
CA GLU A 33 8.50 6.04 -6.64
C GLU A 33 7.28 5.21 -7.02
N ALA A 34 6.89 5.25 -8.30
CA ALA A 34 5.78 4.44 -8.81
C ALA A 34 6.03 2.94 -8.65
N SER A 35 7.24 2.46 -8.95
CA SER A 35 7.62 1.05 -8.80
C SER A 35 7.67 0.60 -7.34
N LEU A 36 8.15 1.45 -6.43
CA LEU A 36 8.18 1.16 -5.01
C LEU A 36 6.76 1.04 -4.44
N LEU A 37 5.88 1.96 -4.80
CA LEU A 37 4.47 1.91 -4.40
C LEU A 37 3.77 0.67 -4.97
N SER A 38 4.04 0.30 -6.23
CA SER A 38 3.44 -0.91 -6.81
C SER A 38 3.91 -2.19 -6.10
N GLN A 39 5.19 -2.25 -5.72
CA GLN A 39 5.72 -3.41 -4.97
C GLN A 39 5.11 -3.50 -3.56
N LEU A 40 4.93 -2.38 -2.86
CA LEU A 40 4.24 -2.36 -1.58
C LEU A 40 2.79 -2.84 -1.71
N HIS A 41 2.10 -2.39 -2.76
CA HIS A 41 0.73 -2.79 -3.02
C HIS A 41 0.60 -4.29 -3.30
N GLN A 42 1.44 -4.82 -4.20
CA GLN A 42 1.50 -6.26 -4.49
C GLN A 42 1.84 -7.08 -3.25
N GLY A 43 2.82 -6.62 -2.46
CA GLY A 43 3.17 -7.29 -1.20
C GLY A 43 2.01 -7.35 -0.21
N LEU A 44 1.16 -6.31 -0.13
CA LEU A 44 -0.05 -6.34 0.70
C LEU A 44 -1.13 -7.26 0.12
N GLN A 45 -1.27 -7.32 -1.21
CA GLN A 45 -2.17 -8.26 -1.87
C GLN A 45 -1.81 -9.71 -1.57
N ASP A 46 -0.53 -10.08 -1.71
CA ASP A 46 -0.08 -11.44 -1.42
C ASP A 46 -0.29 -11.80 0.06
N LYS A 47 0.06 -10.86 0.96
CA LYS A 47 -0.12 -11.04 2.41
C LYS A 47 -1.60 -11.22 2.77
N VAL A 48 -2.51 -10.44 2.20
CA VAL A 48 -3.94 -10.56 2.54
C VAL A 48 -4.55 -11.85 1.99
N GLN A 49 -4.09 -12.34 0.84
CA GLN A 49 -4.53 -13.63 0.31
C GLN A 49 -4.06 -14.79 1.21
N MET A 50 -2.80 -14.78 1.65
CA MET A 50 -2.30 -15.76 2.62
C MET A 50 -3.05 -15.67 3.95
N PHE A 51 -3.38 -14.45 4.38
CA PHE A 51 -4.16 -14.22 5.59
C PHE A 51 -5.59 -14.78 5.45
N ALA A 52 -6.29 -14.50 4.36
CA ALA A 52 -7.63 -15.03 4.10
C ALA A 52 -7.63 -16.57 4.11
N ALA A 53 -6.68 -17.20 3.43
CA ALA A 53 -6.55 -18.66 3.42
C ALA A 53 -6.27 -19.25 4.82
N ARG A 54 -5.54 -18.53 5.67
CA ARG A 54 -5.32 -18.95 7.07
C ARG A 54 -6.58 -18.73 7.91
N ALA A 55 -7.28 -17.60 7.73
CA ALA A 55 -8.52 -17.31 8.42
C ALA A 55 -9.58 -18.37 8.14
N ASP A 56 -9.72 -18.83 6.89
CA ASP A 56 -10.63 -19.91 6.52
C ASP A 56 -10.29 -21.24 7.21
N ARG A 57 -9.00 -21.59 7.27
CA ARG A 57 -8.55 -22.84 7.90
C ARG A 57 -8.67 -22.84 9.41
N GLU A 58 -8.43 -21.70 10.05
CA GLU A 58 -8.39 -21.56 11.50
C GLU A 58 -9.70 -21.01 12.09
N ALA A 59 -10.70 -20.75 11.23
CA ALA A 59 -12.04 -20.33 11.62
C ALA A 59 -12.63 -21.31 12.65
N GLY A 60 -13.04 -20.78 13.81
CA GLY A 60 -13.60 -21.57 14.90
C GLY A 60 -12.59 -22.42 15.69
N THR A 61 -11.33 -22.49 15.27
CA THR A 61 -10.27 -23.21 16.00
C THR A 61 -9.55 -22.30 16.99
N ILE A 62 -9.22 -21.07 16.57
CA ILE A 62 -8.61 -20.05 17.43
C ILE A 62 -9.45 -18.76 17.44
N PRO A 63 -9.36 -17.95 18.51
CA PRO A 63 -10.01 -16.65 18.53
C PRO A 63 -9.47 -15.73 17.42
N PHE A 64 -10.35 -14.99 16.74
CA PHE A 64 -9.95 -14.03 15.70
C PHE A 64 -8.92 -13.01 16.21
N GLN A 65 -9.02 -12.58 17.46
CA GLN A 65 -8.07 -11.65 18.07
C GLN A 65 -6.64 -12.23 18.15
N GLN A 66 -6.52 -13.53 18.42
CA GLN A 66 -5.22 -14.21 18.41
C GLN A 66 -4.66 -14.24 16.98
N LEU A 67 -5.50 -14.63 16.01
CA LEU A 67 -5.13 -14.72 14.61
C LEU A 67 -4.62 -13.38 14.04
N VAL A 68 -5.37 -12.28 14.24
CA VAL A 68 -4.93 -10.96 13.75
C VAL A 68 -3.66 -10.47 14.43
N SER A 69 -3.43 -10.81 15.70
CA SER A 69 -2.21 -10.44 16.42
C SER A 69 -0.98 -11.16 15.88
N GLU A 70 -1.10 -12.46 15.62
CA GLU A 70 -0.02 -13.26 15.03
C GLU A 70 0.31 -12.82 13.60
N ILE A 71 -0.73 -12.65 12.77
CA ILE A 71 -0.57 -12.20 11.38
C ILE A 71 -0.04 -10.79 11.34
N GLY A 72 -0.55 -9.88 12.18
CA GLY A 72 -0.11 -8.50 12.19
C GLY A 72 1.40 -8.37 12.48
N LYS A 73 1.89 -9.16 13.44
CA LYS A 73 3.32 -9.25 13.75
C LYS A 73 4.13 -9.86 12.60
N ALA A 74 3.69 -10.99 12.05
CA ALA A 74 4.41 -11.70 10.99
C ALA A 74 4.46 -10.90 9.67
N ALA A 75 3.34 -10.28 9.31
CA ALA A 75 3.20 -9.48 8.10
C ALA A 75 3.82 -8.08 8.22
N ARG A 76 4.12 -7.63 9.45
CA ARG A 76 4.51 -6.25 9.78
C ARG A 76 3.51 -5.25 9.19
N ALA A 77 2.23 -5.56 9.34
CA ALA A 77 1.12 -4.77 8.81
C ALA A 77 -0.09 -4.94 9.74
N ARG A 78 -0.95 -3.93 9.82
CA ARG A 78 -2.20 -4.04 10.56
C ARG A 78 -3.11 -5.10 9.91
N ALA A 79 -3.66 -6.00 10.72
CA ALA A 79 -4.59 -7.03 10.29
C ALA A 79 -5.95 -6.85 10.98
N THR A 80 -7.02 -7.00 10.20
CA THR A 80 -8.40 -6.80 10.67
C THR A 80 -9.27 -7.90 10.08
N ILE A 81 -10.17 -8.48 10.89
CA ILE A 81 -11.22 -9.39 10.42
C ILE A 81 -12.55 -8.66 10.55
N ILE A 82 -13.34 -8.70 9.46
CA ILE A 82 -14.59 -7.97 9.33
C ILE A 82 -15.68 -8.96 8.93
N ASP A 83 -16.85 -8.87 9.55
CA ASP A 83 -17.99 -9.72 9.19
C ASP A 83 -18.75 -9.21 7.96
N ARG A 84 -19.74 -9.99 7.52
CA ARG A 84 -20.58 -9.68 6.34
C ARG A 84 -21.40 -8.39 6.47
N SER A 85 -21.61 -7.88 7.69
CA SER A 85 -22.29 -6.60 7.94
C SER A 85 -21.33 -5.40 7.91
N GLY A 86 -20.02 -5.64 7.73
CA GLY A 86 -18.97 -4.64 7.82
C GLY A 86 -18.50 -4.36 9.24
N LYS A 87 -19.00 -5.09 10.25
CA LYS A 87 -18.55 -4.92 11.63
C LYS A 87 -17.18 -5.56 11.82
N VAL A 88 -16.28 -4.85 12.49
CA VAL A 88 -14.96 -5.36 12.86
C VAL A 88 -15.11 -6.39 13.98
N LEU A 89 -14.59 -7.59 13.75
CA LEU A 89 -14.60 -8.70 14.72
C LEU A 89 -13.30 -8.77 15.53
N ALA A 90 -12.18 -8.39 14.91
CA ALA A 90 -10.86 -8.37 15.54
C ALA A 90 -9.93 -7.42 14.78
N ASP A 91 -9.01 -6.79 15.50
CA ASP A 91 -7.99 -5.91 14.93
C ASP A 91 -6.65 -6.03 15.69
N SER A 92 -5.53 -6.01 14.97
CA SER A 92 -4.21 -6.23 15.56
C SER A 92 -3.66 -5.01 16.32
N GLU A 93 -4.20 -3.82 16.09
CA GLU A 93 -3.69 -2.56 16.64
C GLU A 93 -4.70 -1.81 17.50
N ALA A 94 -6.00 -2.02 17.28
CA ALA A 94 -7.08 -1.35 17.99
C ALA A 94 -8.09 -2.34 18.60
N GLN A 95 -8.92 -1.85 19.52
CA GLN A 95 -10.05 -2.61 20.05
C GLN A 95 -11.20 -2.60 19.04
N ALA A 96 -11.67 -3.79 18.65
CA ALA A 96 -12.70 -3.95 17.63
C ALA A 96 -14.02 -3.25 18.00
N GLU A 97 -14.37 -3.22 19.29
CA GLU A 97 -15.60 -2.64 19.83
C GLU A 97 -15.64 -1.12 19.71
N ALA A 98 -14.47 -0.47 19.65
CA ALA A 98 -14.35 0.98 19.51
C ALA A 98 -14.30 1.44 18.04
N MET A 99 -14.29 0.50 17.10
CA MET A 99 -14.15 0.80 15.66
C MET A 99 -15.52 1.00 15.00
N GLU A 100 -15.57 1.96 14.08
CA GLU A 100 -16.72 2.16 13.21
C GLU A 100 -16.95 0.96 12.29
N ASN A 101 -18.17 0.79 11.80
CA ASN A 101 -18.47 -0.20 10.77
C ASN A 101 -17.75 0.15 9.46
N HIS A 102 -17.17 -0.85 8.80
CA HIS A 102 -16.35 -0.73 7.60
C HIS A 102 -17.09 -1.07 6.30
N ALA A 103 -18.42 -1.28 6.33
CA ALA A 103 -19.23 -1.69 5.19
C ALA A 103 -19.13 -0.76 3.96
N THR A 104 -18.85 0.53 4.20
CA THR A 104 -18.75 1.55 3.14
C THR A 104 -17.36 1.65 2.54
N ARG A 105 -16.37 0.92 3.08
CA ARG A 105 -14.99 1.01 2.62
C ARG A 105 -14.83 0.32 1.26
N PRO A 106 -14.15 0.94 0.27
CA PRO A 106 -14.02 0.36 -1.06
C PRO A 106 -13.37 -1.03 -1.06
N GLU A 107 -12.34 -1.23 -0.22
CA GLU A 107 -11.67 -2.51 -0.09
C GLU A 107 -12.61 -3.60 0.45
N PHE A 108 -13.49 -3.25 1.40
CA PHE A 108 -14.49 -4.16 1.93
C PHE A 108 -15.55 -4.51 0.88
N ILE A 109 -16.08 -3.51 0.17
CA ILE A 109 -17.13 -3.72 -0.84
C ILE A 109 -16.65 -4.69 -1.93
N ALA A 110 -15.42 -4.52 -2.41
CA ALA A 110 -14.83 -5.43 -3.37
C ALA A 110 -14.61 -6.83 -2.79
N ALA A 111 -14.07 -6.96 -1.57
CA ALA A 111 -13.91 -8.24 -0.87
C ALA A 111 -15.25 -8.96 -0.68
N PHE A 112 -16.28 -8.24 -0.26
CA PHE A 112 -17.64 -8.75 -0.11
C PHE A 112 -18.23 -9.26 -1.44
N SER A 113 -17.85 -8.65 -2.57
CA SER A 113 -18.22 -9.12 -3.91
C SER A 113 -17.40 -10.32 -4.42
N GLY A 114 -16.51 -10.88 -3.59
CA GLY A 114 -15.68 -12.03 -3.94
C GLY A 114 -14.37 -11.67 -4.66
N LYS A 115 -13.91 -10.41 -4.61
CA LYS A 115 -12.68 -9.95 -5.28
C LYS A 115 -11.74 -9.30 -4.28
N THR A 116 -10.42 -9.41 -4.48
CA THR A 116 -9.49 -8.58 -3.69
C THR A 116 -9.73 -7.10 -4.00
N GLY A 117 -9.99 -6.32 -2.95
CA GLY A 117 -10.22 -4.89 -3.00
C GLY A 117 -9.06 -4.12 -2.38
N SER A 118 -8.92 -2.85 -2.76
CA SER A 118 -7.96 -1.96 -2.13
C SER A 118 -8.42 -0.51 -2.13
N ASP A 119 -7.90 0.24 -1.17
CA ASP A 119 -8.11 1.68 -1.03
C ASP A 119 -6.86 2.32 -0.43
N THR A 120 -6.60 3.57 -0.81
CA THR A 120 -5.44 4.30 -0.34
C THR A 120 -5.91 5.65 0.20
N ARG A 121 -5.63 5.91 1.48
CA ARG A 121 -6.09 7.12 2.18
C ARG A 121 -4.95 7.77 2.96
N THR A 122 -4.97 9.09 3.01
CA THR A 122 -4.00 9.86 3.79
C THR A 122 -4.43 9.88 5.26
N SER A 123 -3.50 9.57 6.17
CA SER A 123 -3.71 9.73 7.60
C SER A 123 -3.84 11.21 7.95
N HIS A 124 -4.95 11.57 8.61
CA HIS A 124 -5.18 12.93 9.08
C HIS A 124 -4.17 13.38 10.15
N THR A 125 -3.65 12.45 10.96
CA THR A 125 -2.75 12.76 12.07
C THR A 125 -1.28 12.75 11.66
N LEU A 126 -0.91 11.85 10.75
CA LEU A 126 0.50 11.65 10.36
C LEU A 126 0.83 12.29 9.01
N GLY A 127 -0.16 12.64 8.20
CA GLY A 127 0.04 13.17 6.85
C GLY A 127 0.62 12.14 5.85
N ILE A 128 0.76 10.88 6.27
CA ILE A 128 1.29 9.79 5.43
C ILE A 128 0.16 8.99 4.80
N GLN A 129 0.41 8.47 3.60
CA GLN A 129 -0.53 7.67 2.85
C GLN A 129 -0.50 6.20 3.32
N PHE A 130 -1.66 5.66 3.69
CA PHE A 130 -1.85 4.25 4.04
C PHE A 130 -2.60 3.52 2.94
N SER A 131 -2.13 2.32 2.60
CA SER A 131 -2.79 1.41 1.67
C SER A 131 -3.49 0.31 2.46
N TYR A 132 -4.76 0.08 2.13
CA TYR A 132 -5.62 -0.94 2.70
C TYR A 132 -5.95 -1.95 1.60
N VAL A 133 -5.87 -3.23 1.91
CA VAL A 133 -6.19 -4.31 0.97
C VAL A 133 -7.02 -5.34 1.73
N ALA A 134 -8.11 -5.80 1.12
CA ALA A 134 -9.01 -6.80 1.69
C ALA A 134 -9.27 -7.92 0.68
N ALA A 135 -9.36 -9.15 1.15
CA ALA A 135 -9.72 -10.31 0.35
C ALA A 135 -10.92 -11.03 0.97
N PRO A 136 -11.78 -11.68 0.16
CA PRO A 136 -12.86 -12.51 0.67
C PRO A 136 -12.32 -13.71 1.46
N THR A 137 -13.08 -14.11 2.47
CA THR A 137 -12.94 -15.38 3.21
C THR A 137 -14.18 -16.24 2.94
N SER A 138 -14.04 -17.57 3.01
CA SER A 138 -15.07 -18.54 2.64
C SER A 138 -16.22 -18.62 3.66
#